data_AF-A0A7C7SKG4-F1
#
_entry.id   AF-A0A7C7SKG4-F1
#
_cell.length_a   1.000
_cell.length_b   1.000
_cell.length_c   1.000
_cell.angle_alpha   90.00
_cell.angle_beta   90.00
_cell.angle_gamma   90.00
#
_symmetry.space_group_name_H-M   'P 1'
#
loop_
_entity.id
_entity.type
_entity.pdbx_description
1 polymer ?
#
loop_
_entity_poly.entity_id
_entity_poly.type
_entity_poly.pdbx_seq_one_letter_code
_entity_poly.pdbx_strand_id
1 'polypeptide(L)'
;MELDLVPLLEVQRELYAMPRSVERFQVHLRTMVDADTGDLALPLVTINPMGKDHVPALLDSLLDFDAEAIAGMSLRRPPSPSRMSTVDS
;
A
#
# COMPACT_ATOMS: atom_id res chain seq x y z
N MET A 1 -12.60 -14.21 -5.76
CA MET A 1 -12.01 -13.06 -5.05
C MET A 1 -11.33 -12.23 -6.12
N GLU A 2 -11.78 -10.99 -6.28
CA GLU A 2 -11.17 -10.00 -7.17
C GLU A 2 -10.20 -9.17 -6.32
N LEU A 3 -9.02 -8.88 -6.84
CA LEU A 3 -7.99 -8.14 -6.13
C LEU A 3 -7.74 -6.83 -6.87
N ASP A 4 -7.95 -5.72 -6.19
CA ASP A 4 -7.65 -4.40 -6.69
C ASP A 4 -6.30 -3.91 -6.17
N LEU A 5 -5.50 -3.32 -7.05
CA LEU A 5 -4.32 -2.58 -6.64
C LEU A 5 -4.75 -1.17 -6.21
N VAL A 6 -4.49 -0.84 -4.95
CA VAL A 6 -4.67 0.50 -4.41
C VAL A 6 -3.29 1.17 -4.36
N PRO A 7 -3.08 2.34 -5.00
CA PRO A 7 -1.78 3.01 -5.02
C PRO A 7 -1.53 3.75 -3.69
N LEU A 8 -0.86 3.08 -2.76
CA LEU A 8 -0.64 3.54 -1.40
C LEU A 8 0.72 4.21 -1.21
N LEU A 9 1.70 3.99 -2.09
CA LEU A 9 3.03 4.57 -1.95
C LEU A 9 2.98 6.11 -2.00
N GLU A 10 2.24 6.69 -2.95
CA GLU A 10 2.06 8.14 -3.04
C GLU A 10 1.34 8.70 -1.80
N VAL A 11 0.23 8.05 -1.39
CA VAL A 11 -0.53 8.43 -0.19
C VAL A 11 0.35 8.43 1.06
N GLN A 12 1.17 7.38 1.23
CA GLN A 12 2.12 7.32 2.34
C GLN A 12 3.18 8.42 2.24
N ARG A 13 3.68 8.70 1.03
CA ARG A 13 4.72 9.69 0.83
C ARG A 13 4.25 11.12 1.11
N GLU A 14 3.00 11.43 0.77
CA GLU A 14 2.33 12.69 1.10
C GLU A 14 2.19 12.85 2.61
N LEU A 15 1.78 11.80 3.35
CA LEU A 15 1.74 11.82 4.80
C LEU A 15 3.12 12.14 5.39
N TYR A 16 4.19 11.53 4.89
CA TYR A 16 5.55 11.80 5.36
C TYR A 16 6.14 13.13 4.90
N ALA A 17 5.56 13.81 3.91
CA ALA A 17 5.92 15.17 3.53
C ALA A 17 5.54 16.19 4.62
N MET A 18 4.55 15.85 5.46
CA MET A 18 4.17 16.66 6.60
C MET A 18 5.21 16.58 7.73
N PRO A 19 5.45 17.69 8.47
CA PRO A 19 6.27 17.66 9.68
C PRO A 19 5.77 16.63 10.70
N ARG A 20 6.72 16.00 11.41
CA ARG A 20 6.41 15.06 12.50
C ARG A 20 5.66 15.79 13.61
N SER A 21 4.35 15.59 13.67
CA SER A 21 3.43 16.34 14.51
C SER A 21 2.13 15.56 14.75
N VAL A 22 1.36 15.98 15.76
CA VAL A 22 0.02 15.42 15.99
C VAL A 22 -0.90 15.63 14.78
N GLU A 23 -0.76 16.74 14.05
CA GLU A 23 -1.53 16.99 12.83
C GLU A 23 -1.32 15.89 11.78
N ARG A 24 -0.07 15.45 11.58
CA ARG A 24 0.23 14.33 10.67
C ARG A 24 -0.44 13.02 11.11
N PHE A 25 -0.51 12.76 12.41
CA PHE A 25 -1.25 11.61 12.94
C PHE A 25 -2.75 11.71 12.63
N GLN A 26 -3.34 12.89 12.81
CA GLN A 26 -4.76 13.12 12.53
C GLN A 26 -5.06 13.02 11.03
N VAL A 27 -4.21 13.55 10.15
CA VAL A 27 -4.33 13.33 8.70
C VAL A 27 -4.28 11.84 8.41
N HIS A 28 -3.31 11.09 8.95
CA HIS A 28 -3.24 9.64 8.76
C HIS A 28 -4.53 8.90 9.14
N LEU A 29 -5.14 9.22 10.29
CA LEU A 29 -6.42 8.63 10.69
C LEU A 29 -7.55 8.96 9.69
N ARG A 30 -7.66 10.23 9.29
CA ARG A 30 -8.67 10.67 8.30
C ARG A 30 -8.48 10.04 6.93
N THR A 31 -7.23 9.83 6.50
CA THR A 31 -6.92 9.18 5.22
C THR A 31 -7.28 7.69 5.24
N MET A 32 -7.16 7.04 6.40
CA MET A 32 -7.36 5.60 6.55
C MET A 32 -8.83 5.19 6.69
N VAL A 33 -9.68 6.11 7.16
CA VAL A 33 -11.05 5.81 7.61
C VAL A 33 -12.08 6.50 6.71
N ASP A 34 -13.15 5.79 6.36
CA ASP A 34 -14.32 6.35 5.70
C ASP A 34 -15.04 7.35 6.63
N ALA A 35 -15.34 8.55 6.13
CA ALA A 35 -15.89 9.62 6.96
C ALA A 35 -17.33 9.36 7.41
N ASP A 36 -18.11 8.61 6.64
CA ASP A 36 -19.53 8.37 6.90
C ASP A 36 -19.74 7.09 7.72
N THR A 37 -18.99 6.03 7.42
CA THR A 37 -19.16 4.73 8.10
C THR A 37 -18.20 4.52 9.26
N GLY A 38 -17.04 5.19 9.25
CA GLY A 38 -15.97 4.96 10.22
C GLY A 38 -15.18 3.67 9.97
N ASP A 39 -15.44 2.96 8.87
CA ASP A 39 -14.71 1.75 8.50
C ASP A 39 -13.35 2.08 7.87
N LEU A 40 -12.47 1.08 7.78
CA LEU A 40 -11.20 1.24 7.06
C LEU A 40 -11.46 1.37 5.55
N ALA A 41 -11.16 2.53 4.99
CA ALA A 41 -11.22 2.79 3.55
C ALA A 41 -9.91 2.43 2.85
N LEU A 42 -8.76 2.68 3.51
CA LEU A 42 -7.44 2.35 3.01
C LEU A 42 -6.70 1.46 4.01
N PRO A 43 -5.92 0.45 3.57
CA PRO A 43 -5.21 -0.45 4.47
C PRO A 43 -3.90 0.17 4.98
N LEU A 44 -3.97 1.35 5.59
CA LEU A 44 -2.82 2.08 6.13
C LEU A 44 -2.50 1.74 7.59
N VAL A 45 -3.22 0.79 8.20
CA VAL A 45 -3.05 0.42 9.62
C VAL A 45 -1.64 -0.03 10.00
N THR A 46 -0.84 -0.47 9.03
CA THR A 46 0.52 -0.99 9.25
C THR A 46 1.60 0.07 9.22
N ILE A 47 1.31 1.31 8.81
CA ILE A 47 2.32 2.37 8.78
C ILE A 47 2.41 3.08 10.13
N ASN A 48 3.62 3.51 10.50
CA ASN A 48 3.80 4.39 11.65
C ASN A 48 3.89 5.84 11.17
N PRO A 49 2.84 6.67 11.30
CA PRO A 49 2.89 8.08 10.90
C PRO A 49 3.91 8.90 11.70
N MET A 50 4.50 8.37 12.78
CA MET A 50 5.63 8.98 13.50
C MET A 50 7.00 8.43 13.11
N GLY A 51 7.07 7.67 12.02
CA GLY A 51 8.30 7.12 11.43
C GLY A 51 9.41 8.16 11.24
N LYS A 52 10.65 7.65 11.26
CA LYS A 52 11.89 8.43 11.09
C LYS A 52 12.19 8.67 9.61
N ASP A 53 13.19 9.49 9.34
CA ASP A 53 13.45 10.06 8.01
C ASP A 53 13.93 9.03 6.97
N HIS A 54 14.32 7.83 7.40
CA HIS A 54 14.61 6.72 6.48
C HIS A 54 13.36 6.18 5.78
N VAL A 55 12.16 6.36 6.36
CA VAL A 55 10.92 5.86 5.77
C VAL A 55 10.58 6.59 4.46
N PRO A 56 10.50 7.93 4.39
CA PRO A 56 10.27 8.61 3.12
C PRO A 56 11.33 8.30 2.07
N ALA A 57 12.61 8.11 2.44
CA ALA A 57 13.66 7.72 1.49
C ALA A 57 13.43 6.32 0.87
N LEU A 58 12.93 5.37 1.67
CA LEU A 58 12.53 4.05 1.16
C LEU A 58 11.29 4.13 0.27
N LEU A 59 10.31 4.99 0.61
CA LEU A 59 9.14 5.23 -0.23
C LEU A 59 9.54 5.85 -1.57
N ASP A 60 10.43 6.85 -1.56
CA ASP A 60 10.98 7.46 -2.77
C ASP A 60 11.66 6.40 -3.65
N SER A 61 12.43 5.49 -3.05
CA SER A 61 13.07 4.39 -3.79
C SER A 61 12.06 3.41 -4.44
N LEU A 62 10.93 3.16 -3.77
CA LEU A 62 9.87 2.27 -4.30
C LEU A 62 9.05 2.95 -5.39
N LEU A 63 8.81 4.26 -5.26
CA LEU A 63 8.16 5.09 -6.27
C LEU A 63 9.03 5.19 -7.53
N ASP A 64 10.32 5.49 -7.38
CA ASP A 64 11.29 5.54 -8.48
C ASP A 64 11.45 4.18 -9.19
N PHE A 65 11.19 3.08 -8.49
CA PHE A 65 11.19 1.72 -9.05
C PHE A 65 9.88 1.36 -9.77
N ASP A 66 8.88 2.24 -9.80
CA ASP A 66 7.54 1.96 -10.33
C ASP A 66 6.90 0.69 -9.71
N ALA A 67 7.13 0.47 -8.40
CA ALA A 67 6.79 -0.78 -7.72
C ALA A 67 5.30 -1.17 -7.86
N GLU A 68 4.39 -0.21 -7.75
CA GLU A 68 2.95 -0.45 -7.87
C GLU A 68 2.53 -0.74 -9.32
N ALA A 69 3.17 -0.11 -10.32
CA ALA A 69 2.92 -0.43 -11.72
C ALA A 69 3.32 -1.89 -12.02
N ILE A 70 4.47 -2.33 -11.50
CA ILE A 70 4.96 -3.72 -11.60
C ILE A 70 3.98 -4.68 -10.90
N ALA A 71 3.50 -4.33 -9.70
CA ALA A 71 2.50 -5.12 -8.98
C ALA A 71 1.21 -5.27 -9.80
N GLY A 72 0.73 -4.18 -10.41
CA GLY A 72 -0.46 -4.19 -11.27
C GLY A 72 -0.32 -5.09 -12.50
N MET A 73 0.89 -5.24 -13.06
CA MET A 73 1.13 -6.18 -14.16
C MET A 73 0.96 -7.64 -13.72
N SER A 74 1.29 -7.96 -12.46
CA SER A 74 1.16 -9.32 -11.92
C SER A 74 -0.31 -9.70 -11.70
N LEU A 75 -1.15 -8.76 -11.26
CA LEU A 75 -2.59 -8.99 -11.10
C LEU A 75 -3.31 -9.24 -12.45
N ARG A 76 -2.80 -8.64 -13.54
CA ARG A 76 -3.32 -8.85 -14.90
C ARG A 76 -2.89 -10.16 -15.55
N ARG A 77 -1.86 -10.83 -15.00
CA ARG A 77 -1.37 -12.10 -15.53
C ARG A 77 -2.22 -13.25 -14.96
N PRO A 78 -2.82 -14.11 -15.80
CA PRO A 78 -3.49 -15.31 -15.29
C PRO A 78 -2.48 -16.17 -14.53
N PRO A 79 -2.87 -16.77 -13.39
CA PRO A 79 -1.98 -17.60 -12.60
C PRO A 79 -1.37 -18.70 -13.49
N SER A 80 -0.05 -18.90 -13.41
CA SER A 80 0.60 -19.99 -14.12
C SER A 80 -0.07 -21.31 -13.72
N PRO A 81 -0.39 -22.21 -14.67
CA PRO A 81 -0.96 -23.50 -14.32
C PRO A 81 0.04 -24.23 -13.43
N SER A 82 -0.34 -24.43 -12.17
CA SER A 82 0.36 -25.29 -11.22
C SER A 82 0.64 -26.61 -11.92
N ARG A 83 1.88 -27.11 -11.87
CA ARG A 83 2.20 -28.46 -12.36
C ARG A 83 1.27 -29.43 -11.62
N MET A 84 0.24 -29.88 -12.33
CA MET A 84 -0.64 -30.94 -11.87
C MET A 84 0.24 -32.18 -11.80
N SER A 85 0.66 -32.51 -10.59
CA SER A 85 1.36 -33.76 -10.30
C SER A 85 0.38 -34.88 -10.65
N THR A 86 0.49 -35.42 -11.86
CA THR A 86 0.00 -36.74 -12.20
C THR A 86 0.61 -37.73 -11.21
N VAL A 87 -0.15 -38.06 -10.19
CA VAL A 87 -0.05 -39.37 -9.54
C VAL A 87 -1.37 -40.04 -9.84
N ASP A 88 -1.44 -40.60 -11.05
CA ASP A 88 -2.43 -41.61 -11.39
C ASP A 88 -1.88 -42.97 -10.97
N SER A 89 -2.74 -43.68 -10.22
CA SER A 89 -2.84 -45.13 -10.02
C SER A 89 -1.78 -45.87 -9.21
#